data_AF-A0A3D5L3D5-F1
#
_entry.id   AF-A0A3D5L3D5-F1
#
_cell.length_a   1.000
_cell.length_b   1.000
_cell.length_c   1.000
_cell.angle_alpha   90.00
_cell.angle_beta   90.00
_cell.angle_gamma   90.00
#
_symmetry.space_group_name_H-M   'P 1'
#
loop_
_entity.id
_entity.type
_entity.pdbx_description
1 polymer ?
#
loop_
_entity_poly.entity_id
_entity_poly.type
_entity_poly.pdbx_seq_one_letter_code
_entity_poly.pdbx_strand_id
1 'polypeptide(L)'
;EDWNKNNPDYPINIVYTEADLSVRFEHIVDGAADFRIDDQPIFNSYLQDYGFDLQGTPLSDEEVAKISDSLEAYFLFPKTEDGAALRDKIDEALVEVRDDGTLKELSEKYFNADQVPDDSEYEKTVN
;
A
#
# COMPACT_ATOMS: atom_id res chain seq x y z
N GLU A 1 -5.10 -18.42 5.77
CA GLU A 1 -4.40 -19.72 6.04
C GLU A 1 -4.95 -20.92 5.24
N ASP A 2 -5.95 -20.75 4.36
CA ASP A 2 -6.53 -21.88 3.63
C ASP A 2 -5.53 -22.54 2.66
N TRP A 3 -4.52 -21.82 2.19
CA TRP A 3 -3.40 -22.38 1.44
C TRP A 3 -2.73 -23.55 2.19
N ASN A 4 -2.35 -23.35 3.46
CA ASN A 4 -1.65 -24.37 4.25
C ASN A 4 -2.54 -25.60 4.52
N LYS A 5 -3.85 -25.41 4.65
CA LYS A 5 -4.80 -26.52 4.80
C LYS A 5 -4.85 -27.39 3.53
N ASN A 6 -4.76 -26.76 2.36
CA ASN A 6 -4.83 -27.43 1.07
C ASN A 6 -3.46 -27.90 0.54
N ASN A 7 -2.36 -27.40 1.10
CA ASN A 7 -0.98 -27.68 0.67
C ASN A 7 -0.09 -28.07 1.87
N PRO A 8 -0.36 -29.20 2.54
CA PRO A 8 0.33 -29.59 3.77
C PRO A 8 1.82 -29.88 3.58
N ASP A 9 2.24 -30.25 2.37
CA ASP A 9 3.65 -30.52 2.03
C ASP A 9 4.45 -29.24 1.72
N TYR A 10 3.75 -28.11 1.51
CA TYR A 10 4.35 -26.81 1.18
C TYR A 10 3.72 -25.69 2.02
N PRO A 11 3.77 -25.79 3.36
CA PRO A 11 3.17 -24.79 4.22
C PRO A 11 3.98 -23.48 4.17
N ILE A 12 3.27 -22.36 4.16
CA ILE A 12 3.85 -21.03 4.38
C ILE A 12 3.83 -20.77 5.89
N ASN A 13 5.00 -20.57 6.50
CA ASN A 13 5.09 -20.19 7.90
C ASN A 13 4.83 -18.68 8.05
N ILE A 14 3.70 -18.31 8.65
CA ILE A 14 3.32 -16.90 8.84
C ILE A 14 3.95 -16.38 10.13
N VAL A 15 4.87 -15.43 10.02
CA VAL A 15 5.50 -14.76 11.15
C VAL A 15 4.75 -13.47 11.47
N TYR A 16 3.96 -13.48 12.54
CA TYR A 16 3.28 -12.28 13.04
C TYR A 16 4.27 -11.41 13.82
N THR A 17 4.27 -10.10 13.57
CA THR A 17 5.17 -9.16 14.24
C THR A 17 4.56 -7.76 14.32
N GLU A 18 4.87 -7.07 15.42
CA GLU A 18 4.55 -5.65 15.66
C GLU A 18 5.70 -4.73 15.21
N ALA A 19 6.74 -5.29 14.58
CA ALA A 19 7.90 -4.53 14.15
C ALA A 19 7.57 -3.58 13.00
N ASP A 20 8.25 -2.43 12.98
CA ASP A 20 8.15 -1.45 11.90
C ASP A 20 8.63 -2.01 10.55
N LEU A 21 8.29 -1.34 9.45
CA LEU A 21 8.61 -1.80 8.09
C LEU A 21 10.11 -1.97 7.83
N SER A 22 10.96 -1.08 8.36
CA SER A 22 12.42 -1.18 8.20
C SER A 22 12.97 -2.46 8.86
N VAL A 23 12.55 -2.74 10.09
CA VAL A 23 12.94 -3.95 10.81
C VAL A 23 12.43 -5.21 10.10
N ARG A 24 11.23 -5.16 9.50
CA ARG A 24 10.72 -6.26 8.68
C ARG A 24 11.54 -6.50 7.41
N PHE A 25 12.11 -5.47 6.79
CA PHE A 25 13.07 -5.66 5.70
C PHE A 25 14.39 -6.25 6.20
N GLU A 26 14.89 -5.84 7.37
CA GLU A 26 16.06 -6.46 8.00
C GLU A 26 15.86 -7.96 8.25
N HIS A 27 14.66 -8.40 8.64
CA HIS A 27 14.35 -9.82 8.79
C HIS A 27 14.51 -10.64 7.49
N ILE A 28 14.32 -10.02 6.33
CA ILE A 28 14.57 -10.68 5.04
C ILE A 28 16.08 -10.73 4.77
N VAL A 29 16.78 -9.63 5.06
CA VAL A 29 18.24 -9.52 4.87
C VAL A 29 19.01 -10.49 5.77
N ASP A 30 18.59 -10.67 7.02
CA ASP A 30 19.25 -11.53 8.00
C ASP A 30 18.78 -13.00 7.97
N GLY A 31 17.75 -13.30 7.19
CA GLY A 31 17.19 -14.63 7.01
C GLY A 31 16.21 -15.08 8.11
N ALA A 32 15.73 -14.18 8.97
CA ALA A 32 14.63 -14.47 9.90
C ALA A 32 13.29 -14.72 9.18
N ALA A 33 13.11 -14.20 7.96
CA ALA A 33 11.99 -14.51 7.07
C ALA A 33 12.47 -14.63 5.61
N ASP A 34 11.81 -15.48 4.82
CA ASP A 34 12.25 -15.78 3.45
C ASP A 34 11.72 -14.79 2.41
N PHE A 35 10.49 -14.31 2.57
CA PHE A 35 9.85 -13.36 1.66
C PHE A 35 8.71 -12.59 2.36
N ARG A 36 8.28 -11.51 1.71
CA ARG A 36 7.08 -10.74 2.06
C ARG A 36 6.40 -10.22 0.80
N ILE A 37 5.13 -9.83 0.93
CA ILE A 37 4.37 -9.15 -0.12
C ILE A 37 4.18 -7.71 0.32
N ASP A 38 4.53 -6.77 -0.54
CA ASP A 38 4.51 -5.34 -0.26
C ASP A 38 3.92 -4.53 -1.40
N ASP A 39 3.42 -3.35 -1.02
CA ASP A 39 3.16 -2.27 -1.96
C ASP A 39 4.47 -1.81 -2.62
N GLN A 40 4.50 -1.80 -3.95
CA GLN A 40 5.73 -1.57 -4.72
C GLN A 40 6.30 -0.15 -4.53
N PRO A 41 5.51 0.94 -4.59
CA PRO A 41 5.98 2.28 -4.25
C PRO A 41 6.64 2.37 -2.87
N ILE A 42 6.01 1.78 -1.84
CA ILE A 42 6.58 1.75 -0.48
C ILE A 42 7.86 0.93 -0.43
N PHE A 43 7.90 -0.24 -1.08
CA PHE A 43 9.12 -1.04 -1.15
C PHE A 43 10.28 -0.24 -1.77
N ASN A 44 10.04 0.40 -2.91
CA ASN A 44 11.05 1.18 -3.63
C ASN A 44 11.57 2.36 -2.80
N SER A 45 10.68 3.11 -2.13
CA SER A 45 11.11 4.24 -1.29
C SER A 45 11.98 3.79 -0.13
N TYR A 46 11.64 2.67 0.52
CA TYR A 46 12.46 2.13 1.61
C TYR A 46 13.83 1.60 1.15
N LEU A 47 13.92 0.94 -0.02
CA LEU A 47 15.22 0.54 -0.57
C LEU A 47 16.13 1.75 -0.80
N GLN A 48 15.57 2.83 -1.33
CA GLN A 48 16.31 4.05 -1.60
C GLN A 48 16.73 4.78 -0.32
N ASP A 49 15.82 4.92 0.64
CA ASP A 49 16.05 5.69 1.87
C ASP A 49 17.00 4.99 2.85
N TYR A 50 16.95 3.65 2.92
CA TYR A 50 17.69 2.86 3.90
C TYR A 50 18.80 1.98 3.31
N GLY A 51 18.87 1.85 1.98
CA GLY A 51 19.96 1.13 1.30
C GLY A 51 19.93 -0.39 1.48
N PHE A 52 18.75 -0.98 1.64
CA PHE A 52 18.59 -2.44 1.75
C PHE A 52 18.99 -3.15 0.43
N ASP A 53 19.76 -4.24 0.55
CA ASP A 53 20.08 -5.13 -0.57
C ASP A 53 19.00 -6.20 -0.72
N LEU A 54 17.86 -5.82 -1.28
CA LEU A 54 16.70 -6.68 -1.49
C LEU A 54 16.23 -6.61 -2.95
N GLN A 55 15.62 -7.70 -3.42
CA GLN A 55 15.01 -7.77 -4.74
C GLN A 55 13.51 -7.96 -4.63
N GLY A 56 12.76 -7.21 -5.45
CA GLY A 56 11.32 -7.38 -5.60
C GLY A 56 10.98 -8.05 -6.94
N THR A 57 10.01 -8.96 -6.91
CA THR A 57 9.38 -9.50 -8.13
C THR A 57 7.96 -8.94 -8.23
N PRO A 58 7.62 -8.17 -9.26
CA PRO A 58 6.27 -7.66 -9.42
C PRO A 58 5.30 -8.81 -9.66
N LEU A 59 4.14 -8.74 -9.02
CA LEU A 59 3.03 -9.64 -9.25
C LEU A 59 2.28 -9.23 -10.53
N SER A 60 1.73 -10.19 -11.24
CA SER A 60 0.81 -9.93 -12.36
C SER A 60 -0.53 -9.40 -11.86
N ASP A 61 -1.29 -8.72 -12.72
CA ASP A 61 -2.63 -8.21 -12.40
C ASP A 61 -3.57 -9.32 -11.87
N GLU A 62 -3.44 -10.56 -12.41
CA GLU A 62 -4.22 -11.72 -11.94
C GLU A 62 -3.85 -12.12 -10.50
N GLU A 63 -2.57 -12.01 -10.13
CA GLU A 63 -2.10 -12.30 -8.79
C GLU A 63 -2.47 -11.19 -7.80
N VAL A 64 -2.36 -9.93 -8.22
CA VAL A 64 -2.80 -8.76 -7.44
C VAL A 64 -4.30 -8.86 -7.12
N ALA A 65 -5.14 -9.21 -8.10
CA ALA A 65 -6.58 -9.37 -7.92
C ALA A 65 -6.97 -10.51 -6.96
N LYS A 66 -6.05 -11.43 -6.63
CA LYS A 66 -6.29 -12.46 -5.58
C LYS A 66 -6.00 -11.92 -4.17
N ILE A 67 -5.33 -10.78 -4.06
CA ILE A 67 -4.89 -10.17 -2.80
C ILE A 67 -5.78 -9.00 -2.42
N SER A 68 -6.10 -8.12 -3.38
CA SER A 68 -6.93 -6.95 -3.13
C SER A 68 -7.78 -6.58 -4.34
N ASP A 69 -8.99 -6.09 -4.09
CA ASP A 69 -9.90 -5.55 -5.11
C ASP A 69 -9.53 -4.11 -5.52
N SER A 70 -8.72 -3.42 -4.71
CA SER A 70 -8.20 -2.07 -4.96
C SER A 70 -6.82 -1.90 -4.33
N LEU A 71 -5.94 -1.17 -5.01
CA LEU A 71 -4.63 -0.77 -4.49
C LEU A 71 -4.61 0.66 -3.95
N GLU A 72 -5.77 1.33 -3.96
CA GLU A 72 -5.89 2.72 -3.52
C GLU A 72 -5.80 2.84 -2.00
N ALA A 73 -5.26 3.97 -1.54
CA ALA A 73 -5.21 4.34 -0.14
C ALA A 73 -6.22 5.46 0.16
N TYR A 74 -6.94 5.34 1.27
CA TYR A 74 -8.02 6.26 1.63
C TYR A 74 -7.85 6.83 3.03
N PHE A 75 -8.28 8.08 3.23
CA PHE A 75 -8.51 8.62 4.55
C PHE A 75 -9.76 7.97 5.16
N LEU A 76 -9.65 7.51 6.41
CA LEU A 76 -10.77 6.93 7.15
C LEU A 76 -11.39 7.98 8.07
N PHE A 77 -12.72 8.06 8.04
CA PHE A 77 -13.49 9.00 8.88
C PHE A 77 -14.46 8.26 9.80
N PRO A 78 -14.75 8.80 11.00
CA PRO A 78 -15.78 8.25 11.87
C PRO A 78 -17.15 8.23 11.19
N LYS A 79 -17.96 7.20 11.48
CA LYS A 79 -19.34 7.08 10.99
C LYS A 79 -20.31 7.96 11.78
N THR A 80 -20.06 9.27 11.80
CA THR A 80 -20.87 10.30 12.45
C THR A 80 -21.18 11.44 11.49
N GLU A 81 -22.14 12.30 11.81
CA GLU A 81 -22.45 13.49 10.99
C GLU A 81 -21.23 14.41 10.82
N ASP A 82 -20.48 14.65 11.90
CA ASP A 82 -19.24 15.43 11.85
C ASP A 82 -18.15 14.73 11.02
N GLY A 83 -18.06 13.40 11.11
CA GLY A 83 -17.11 12.61 10.32
C GLY A 83 -17.41 12.66 8.82
N ALA A 84 -18.69 12.57 8.45
CA ALA A 84 -19.14 12.75 7.06
C ALA A 84 -18.87 14.18 6.56
N ALA A 85 -19.16 15.20 7.37
CA ALA A 85 -18.88 16.58 7.01
C ALA A 85 -17.37 16.88 6.87
N LEU A 86 -16.51 16.18 7.61
CA LEU A 86 -15.07 16.28 7.44
C LEU A 86 -14.60 15.55 6.18
N ARG A 87 -15.10 14.34 5.92
CA ARG A 87 -14.83 13.60 4.69
C ARG A 87 -15.12 14.45 3.47
N ASP A 88 -16.33 15.01 3.36
CA ASP A 88 -16.75 15.78 2.19
C ASP A 88 -15.82 16.99 1.92
N LYS A 89 -15.30 17.63 2.97
CA LYS A 89 -14.32 18.72 2.85
C LYS A 89 -12.95 18.23 2.40
N ILE A 90 -12.52 17.06 2.86
CA ILE A 90 -11.24 16.47 2.44
C ILE A 90 -11.34 15.98 1.00
N ASP A 91 -12.47 15.39 0.59
CA ASP A 91 -12.72 14.98 -0.79
C ASP A 91 -12.65 16.19 -1.75
N GLU A 92 -13.30 17.30 -1.40
CA GLU A 92 -13.21 18.56 -2.17
C GLU A 92 -11.75 19.06 -2.27
N ALA A 93 -11.04 19.11 -1.14
CA ALA A 93 -9.64 19.54 -1.12
C ALA A 93 -8.72 18.61 -1.94
N LEU A 94 -8.95 17.30 -1.91
CA LEU A 94 -8.17 16.32 -2.69
C LEU A 94 -8.35 16.52 -4.20
N VAL A 95 -9.55 16.86 -4.65
CA VAL A 95 -9.80 17.22 -6.05
C VAL A 95 -9.04 18.50 -6.42
N GLU A 96 -9.08 19.53 -5.57
CA GLU A 96 -8.35 20.78 -5.82
C GLU A 96 -6.83 20.57 -5.94
N VAL A 97 -6.22 19.83 -5.01
CA VAL A 97 -4.76 19.57 -5.01
C VAL A 97 -4.33 18.53 -6.05
N ARG A 98 -5.27 17.75 -6.59
CA ARG A 98 -5.04 16.93 -7.79
C ARG A 98 -4.95 17.84 -9.02
N ASP A 99 -5.95 18.70 -9.21
CA ASP A 99 -6.11 19.54 -10.40
C ASP A 99 -4.98 20.56 -10.57
N ASP A 100 -4.43 21.06 -9.46
CA ASP A 100 -3.29 21.97 -9.49
C ASP A 100 -1.91 21.27 -9.62
N GLY A 101 -1.90 19.92 -9.60
CA GLY A 101 -0.71 19.08 -9.73
C GLY A 101 0.06 18.83 -8.43
N THR A 102 -0.36 19.41 -7.31
CA THR A 102 0.32 19.27 -6.01
C THR A 102 0.40 17.79 -5.57
N LEU A 103 -0.65 17.00 -5.79
CA LEU A 103 -0.62 15.58 -5.43
C LEU A 103 0.47 14.81 -6.17
N LYS A 104 0.66 15.11 -7.47
CA LYS A 104 1.71 14.47 -8.26
C LYS A 104 3.10 14.86 -7.74
N GLU A 105 3.33 16.14 -7.45
CA GLU A 105 4.60 16.61 -6.89
C GLU A 105 4.91 15.94 -5.54
N LEU A 106 3.91 15.78 -4.67
CA LEU A 106 4.07 15.06 -3.41
C LEU A 106 4.33 13.58 -3.63
N SER A 107 3.61 12.95 -4.55
CA SER A 107 3.75 11.53 -4.87
C SER A 107 5.16 11.20 -5.37
N GLU A 108 5.66 11.96 -6.34
CA GLU A 108 7.01 11.80 -6.86
C GLU A 108 8.07 12.10 -5.79
N LYS A 109 7.84 13.09 -4.92
CA LYS A 109 8.77 13.44 -3.84
C LYS A 109 8.94 12.34 -2.79
N TYR A 110 7.85 11.68 -2.39
CA TYR A 110 7.88 10.70 -1.29
C TYR A 110 7.95 9.25 -1.76
N PHE A 111 7.46 8.94 -2.96
CA PHE A 111 7.42 7.57 -3.50
C PHE A 111 8.30 7.37 -4.73
N ASN A 112 8.90 8.44 -5.27
CA ASN A 112 9.68 8.39 -6.52
C ASN A 112 8.88 7.82 -7.71
N ALA A 113 7.55 7.91 -7.64
CA ALA A 113 6.61 7.43 -8.64
C ALA A 113 5.34 8.27 -8.60
N ASP A 114 4.64 8.36 -9.72
CA ASP A 114 3.31 8.95 -9.79
C ASP A 114 2.29 7.92 -9.30
N GLN A 115 1.72 8.17 -8.13
CA GLN A 115 0.67 7.36 -7.48
C GLN A 115 -0.64 8.14 -7.35
N VAL A 116 -0.87 9.16 -8.18
CA VAL A 116 -2.13 9.90 -8.15
C VAL A 116 -3.25 8.96 -8.68
N PRO A 117 -4.35 8.78 -7.92
CA PRO A 117 -5.47 7.94 -8.36
C PRO A 117 -6.08 8.44 -9.67
N ASP A 118 -6.68 7.52 -10.43
CA ASP A 118 -7.46 7.87 -11.62
C ASP A 118 -8.66 8.76 -11.27
N ASP A 119 -9.09 9.62 -12.21
CA ASP A 119 -10.21 10.54 -12.00
C ASP A 119 -11.50 9.81 -11.57
N SER A 120 -11.71 8.58 -12.03
CA SER A 120 -12.87 7.77 -11.65
C SER A 120 -12.92 7.38 -10.18
N GLU A 121 -11.80 7.45 -9.45
CA GLU A 121 -11.78 7.19 -8.00
C GLU A 121 -12.31 8.38 -7.18
N TYR A 122 -12.34 9.59 -7.74
CA TYR A 122 -12.88 10.79 -7.07
C TYR A 122 -14.40 10.94 -7.24
N GLU A 123 -14.99 10.23 -8.20
CA GLU A 123 -16.44 10.25 -8.46
C GLU A 123 -17.22 9.27 -7.55
N LYS A 124 -16.52 8.33 -6.90
CA LYS A 124 -17.13 7.32 -6.03
C LYS A 124 -17.28 7.86 -4.61
N THR A 125 -18.52 8.10 -4.17
CA THR A 125 -18.79 8.26 -2.75
C THR A 125 -18.73 6.90 -2.07
N VAL A 126 -17.59 6.55 -1.50
CA VAL A 126 -17.44 5.33 -0.70
C VAL A 126 -18.17 5.56 0.63
N ASN A 127 -19.32 4.90 0.81
CA ASN A 127 -20.15 4.96 2.03
C ASN A 127 -20.19 3.60 2.74
#